data_AF-A0A529TX12-F1
#
_entry.id   AF-A0A529TX12-F1
#
_cell.length_a   1.000
_cell.length_b   1.000
_cell.length_c   1.000
_cell.angle_alpha   90.00
_cell.angle_beta   90.00
_cell.angle_gamma   90.00
#
_symmetry.space_group_name_H-M   'P 1'
#
loop_
_entity.id
_entity.type
_entity.pdbx_description
1 polymer ?
#
loop_
_entity_poly.entity_id
_entity_poly.type
_entity_poly.pdbx_seq_one_letter_code
_entity_poly.pdbx_strand_id
1 'polypeptide(L)' 'MYPLVYIARHGQTEWNTQRRLQGQADTDINELGRQQATANGRRLAAMIGKGEDFD' A
#
# COMPACT_ATOMS: atom_id res chain seq x y z
N MET A 1 -15.68 8.62 -20.76
CA MET A 1 -14.63 9.03 -19.82
C MET A 1 -14.46 7.89 -18.82
N TYR A 2 -13.23 7.40 -18.61
CA TYR A 2 -12.98 6.32 -17.64
C TYR A 2 -12.79 6.92 -16.23
N PRO A 3 -13.16 6.20 -15.17
CA PRO A 3 -12.95 6.68 -13.80
C PRO A 3 -11.46 6.76 -13.49
N LEU A 4 -11.09 7.73 -12.64
CA LEU A 4 -9.74 7.81 -12.08
C LEU A 4 -9.58 6.73 -11.01
N VAL A 5 -8.51 5.93 -11.11
CA VAL A 5 -8.22 4.85 -10.16
C VAL A 5 -6.81 5.01 -9.61
N TYR A 6 -6.68 4.96 -8.29
CA TYR A 6 -5.39 4.91 -7.60
C TYR A 6 -5.10 3.47 -7.14
N ILE A 7 -3.87 3.01 -7.35
CA ILE A 7 -3.43 1.67 -6.96
C ILE A 7 -2.23 1.81 -6.02
N ALA A 8 -2.26 1.12 -4.89
CA ALA A 8 -1.13 1.03 -3.97
C ALA A 8 -0.70 -0.43 -3.81
N ARG A 9 0.61 -0.68 -3.81
CA ARG A 9 1.18 -1.97 -3.44
C ARG A 9 1.24 -2.09 -1.92
N HIS A 10 1.03 -3.29 -1.39
CA HIS A 10 1.26 -3.59 0.03
C HIS A 10 2.70 -3.28 0.46
N GLY A 11 2.91 -3.11 1.77
CA GLY A 11 4.24 -2.88 2.35
C GLY A 11 5.14 -4.11 2.28
N GLN A 12 6.45 -3.91 2.50
CA GLN A 12 7.45 -4.98 2.56
C GLN A 12 7.07 -6.07 3.59
N THR A 13 7.30 -7.34 3.22
CA THR A 13 7.27 -8.49 4.13
C THR A 13 8.67 -9.07 4.32
N GLU A 14 8.85 -9.94 5.31
CA GLU A 14 10.10 -10.69 5.50
C GLU A 14 10.49 -11.52 4.26
N TRP A 15 9.52 -12.04 3.51
CA TRP A 15 9.79 -12.82 2.31
C TRP A 15 10.30 -11.96 1.17
N ASN A 16 9.89 -10.68 1.09
CA ASN A 16 10.49 -9.75 0.12
C ASN A 16 11.98 -9.53 0.43
N THR A 17 12.33 -9.32 1.71
CA THR A 17 13.72 -9.17 2.17
C THR A 17 14.56 -10.41 1.85
N GLN A 18 13.98 -11.59 2.07
CA GLN A 18 14.62 -12.89 1.79
C GLN A 18 14.58 -13.27 0.30
N ARG A 19 13.96 -12.45 -0.56
CA ARG A 19 13.76 -12.71 -2.01
C ARG A 19 13.06 -14.04 -2.30
N ARG A 20 12.06 -14.38 -1.48
CA ARG A 20 11.23 -15.59 -1.62
C ARG A 20 9.96 -15.31 -2.42
N LEU A 21 9.51 -16.31 -3.17
CA LEU A 21 8.19 -16.29 -3.80
C LEU A 21 7.10 -16.50 -2.75
N GLN A 22 6.17 -15.55 -2.61
CA GLN A 22 5.04 -15.65 -1.66
C GLN A 22 3.85 -16.43 -2.23
N GLY A 23 3.47 -16.21 -3.50
CA GLY A 23 2.29 -16.86 -4.07
C GLY A 23 1.03 -16.52 -3.27
N GLN A 24 0.33 -17.54 -2.78
CA GLN A 24 -0.87 -17.42 -1.94
C GLN A 24 -0.56 -17.49 -0.42
N ALA A 25 0.72 -17.46 -0.04
CA ALA A 25 1.09 -17.48 1.37
C ALA A 25 0.62 -16.19 2.08
N ASP A 26 -0.06 -16.38 3.20
CA ASP A 26 -0.49 -15.27 4.05
C ASP A 26 0.65 -14.87 4.99
N THR A 27 1.34 -13.78 4.65
CA THR A 27 2.47 -13.26 5.42
C THR A 27 2.24 -11.80 5.74
N ASP A 28 2.41 -11.43 7.01
CA ASP A 28 2.28 -10.04 7.44
C ASP A 28 3.39 -9.16 6.87
N ILE A 29 3.11 -7.86 6.78
CA ILE A 29 4.10 -6.83 6.49
C ILE A 29 5.02 -6.65 7.69
N ASN A 30 6.30 -6.40 7.42
CA ASN A 30 7.28 -6.13 8.46
C ASN A 30 7.23 -4.66 8.90
N GLU A 31 8.08 -4.27 9.84
CA GLU A 31 8.12 -2.91 10.39
C GLU A 31 8.30 -1.84 9.30
N LEU A 32 9.20 -2.08 8.34
CA LEU A 32 9.37 -1.18 7.19
C LEU A 32 8.11 -1.15 6.32
N GLY A 33 7.45 -2.29 6.12
CA GLY A 33 6.18 -2.38 5.41
C GLY A 33 5.06 -1.57 6.07
N ARG A 34 4.97 -1.55 7.40
CA ARG A 34 3.99 -0.72 8.14
C ARG A 34 4.26 0.78 7.96
N GLN A 35 5.54 1.17 7.97
CA GLN A 35 5.95 2.55 7.69
C GLN A 35 5.61 2.96 6.25
N GLN A 36 5.85 2.08 5.28
CA GLN A 36 5.47 2.29 3.88
C GLN A 36 3.95 2.44 3.72
N ALA A 37 3.15 1.58 4.36
CA ALA A 37 1.70 1.68 4.34
C ALA A 37 1.21 3.03 4.90
N THR A 38 1.80 3.47 6.01
CA THR A 38 1.51 4.79 6.61
C THR A 38 1.87 5.94 5.66
N ALA A 39 3.02 5.87 5.00
CA ALA A 39 3.46 6.88 4.04
C ALA A 39 2.52 6.94 2.81
N ASN A 40 2.09 5.78 2.30
CA ASN A 40 1.11 5.70 1.22
C ASN A 40 -0.21 6.38 1.62
N GLY A 41 -0.71 6.13 2.83
CA GLY A 41 -1.93 6.77 3.34
C GLY A 41 -1.81 8.31 3.39
N ARG A 42 -0.69 8.83 3.91
CA ARG A 42 -0.41 10.28 3.91
C ARG A 42 -0.35 10.86 2.49
N ARG A 43 0.30 10.14 1.57
CA ARG A 43 0.42 10.58 0.17
C ARG A 43 -0.93 10.60 -0.53
N LEU A 44 -1.76 9.59 -0.29
CA LEU A 44 -3.11 9.51 -0.83
C LEU A 44 -3.98 10.65 -0.31
N ALA A 45 -3.99 10.90 1.00
CA ALA A 45 -4.73 12.02 1.59
C ALA A 45 -4.32 13.37 0.97
N ALA A 46 -3.03 13.57 0.69
CA ALA A 46 -2.57 14.78 0.00
C ALA A 46 -3.02 14.88 -1.48
N MET A 47 -3.39 13.77 -2.12
CA MET A 47 -3.88 13.76 -3.51
C MET A 47 -5.39 13.94 -3.59
N ILE A 48 -6.15 13.37 -2.66
CA ILE A 48 -7.62 13.33 -2.72
C ILE A 48 -8.29 14.32 -1.75
N GLY A 49 -7.54 14.98 -0.87
CA GLY A 49 -8.15 15.81 0.18
C GLY A 49 -8.79 14.95 1.25
N LYS A 50 -10.04 15.25 1.64
CA LYS A 50 -10.78 14.35 2.52
C LYS A 50 -11.38 13.22 1.69
N GLY A 51 -11.45 12.01 2.25
CA GLY A 51 -12.01 10.86 1.54
C GLY A 51 -13.49 11.04 1.14
N GLU A 52 -14.21 11.88 1.87
CA GLU A 52 -15.58 12.32 1.56
C GLU A 52 -15.70 13.26 0.36
N ASP A 53 -14.59 13.85 -0.09
CA ASP A 53 -14.51 14.69 -1.30
C ASP A 53 -14.13 13.87 -2.56
N PHE A 54 -13.83 12.58 -2.38
CA PHE A 54 -13.39 11.68 -3.45
C PHE A 54 -14.59 10.88 -4.01
N ASP A 55 -15.45 11.57 -4.77
CA ASP A 55 -16.58 11.00 -5.53
C ASP A 55 -16.59 11.53 -6.99
#